data_AF-A0A354F1L5-F1
#
_entry.id   AF-A0A354F1L5-F1
#
_cell.length_a   1.000
_cell.length_b   1.000
_cell.length_c   1.000
_cell.angle_alpha   90.00
_cell.angle_beta   90.00
_cell.angle_gamma   90.00
#
_symmetry.space_group_name_H-M   'P 1'
#
loop_
_entity.id
_entity.type
_entity.pdbx_description
1 polymer ?
#
loop_
_entity_poly.entity_id
_entity_poly.type
_entity_poly.pdbx_seq_one_letter_code
_entity_poly.pdbx_strand_id
1 'polypeptide(L)'
;MNKSYSVSTAIKIGDSAYLRSSSIAILIFFSVLLIMLFPVSSFARPLNSLDLIGKVYSSGKIDYRDALNYRVRAVLSPEALPAVYRSKSPIKSGTPILIEARAKRNLLSEENKRLLARERTATITDLYGSSVTVLSYVSPDKHFRIHYISDSANIDSVPITDDNNDSVPDFVEKFADILDYVWEKEINSMGYNAPPSDEVLGGDCLLDVYLADIPAYGYTQIDENMPASAVYMILDNDFSGFPENLNPGGSEEGAMKVAAAHEFFHTVQFQITEDILVNGWWMEASATWIEDYIYPEVDDYVNYIYDWFQSPHLPLNCYDPYGCTDPTGLFPYGTSVWVKHMTEKFGSVFVYDVWEEIKDGESALSAIENELMDRGSDLADELKELRVANLTFTHDDGEVYQIWDKIWNNTNPITVKSTPYTFTLPETVTAAETL
;
A
#
# COMPACT_ATOMS: atom_id res chain seq x y z
N MET A 1 -29.89 -52.90 10.96
CA MET A 1 -29.82 -52.98 12.44
C MET A 1 -28.47 -52.45 12.87
N ASN A 2 -28.49 -51.35 13.63
CA ASN A 2 -27.35 -50.62 14.17
C ASN A 2 -26.39 -51.49 15.00
N LYS A 3 -25.08 -51.25 14.85
CA LYS A 3 -24.15 -51.26 15.98
C LYS A 3 -23.09 -50.17 15.79
N SER A 4 -23.33 -49.03 16.44
CA SER A 4 -22.32 -48.00 16.74
C SER A 4 -21.53 -48.43 17.97
N TYR A 5 -20.20 -48.36 17.92
CA TYR A 5 -19.35 -48.46 19.10
C TYR A 5 -19.00 -47.05 19.56
N SER A 6 -19.46 -46.68 20.75
CA SER A 6 -19.02 -45.51 21.49
C SER A 6 -17.86 -45.93 22.39
N VAL A 7 -16.68 -45.36 22.17
CA VAL A 7 -15.56 -45.47 23.11
C VAL A 7 -15.55 -44.16 23.90
N SER A 8 -16.10 -44.23 25.11
CA SER A 8 -15.94 -43.22 26.15
C SER A 8 -14.55 -43.39 26.76
N THR A 9 -13.63 -42.48 26.46
CA THR A 9 -12.39 -42.34 27.22
C THR A 9 -12.58 -41.21 28.21
N ALA A 10 -12.89 -41.57 29.46
CA ALA A 10 -12.87 -40.66 30.59
C ALA A 10 -11.42 -40.23 30.86
N ILE A 11 -11.15 -38.94 30.78
CA ILE A 11 -9.87 -38.35 31.21
C ILE A 11 -9.91 -38.22 32.74
N LYS A 12 -9.00 -38.91 33.41
CA LYS A 12 -8.79 -38.83 34.86
C LYS A 12 -7.85 -37.64 35.14
N ILE A 13 -8.36 -36.57 35.75
CA ILE A 13 -7.55 -35.46 36.26
C ILE A 13 -7.58 -35.52 37.78
N GLY A 14 -6.45 -35.87 38.39
CA GLY A 14 -6.05 -35.49 39.76
C GLY A 14 -6.91 -35.92 40.95
N ASP A 15 -6.26 -36.16 42.09
CA ASP A 15 -6.95 -36.44 43.34
C ASP A 15 -7.55 -35.17 43.97
N SER A 16 -8.76 -35.34 44.50
CA SER A 16 -9.56 -34.44 45.35
C SER A 16 -10.55 -33.46 44.68
N ALA A 17 -11.81 -33.59 45.13
CA ALA A 17 -12.99 -32.73 44.95
C ALA A 17 -13.94 -33.03 43.76
N TYR A 18 -15.01 -33.77 44.06
CA TYR A 18 -16.23 -33.82 43.24
C TYR A 18 -16.95 -32.47 43.28
N LEU A 19 -17.00 -31.75 42.16
CA LEU A 19 -17.93 -30.63 41.96
C LEU A 19 -19.34 -31.17 41.68
N ARG A 20 -20.31 -30.80 42.52
CA ARG A 20 -21.73 -31.19 42.35
C ARG A 20 -22.27 -30.61 41.04
N SER A 21 -23.13 -31.38 40.37
CA SER A 21 -23.74 -31.08 39.06
C SER A 21 -24.46 -29.73 38.96
N SER A 22 -24.82 -29.12 40.09
CA SER A 22 -25.42 -27.79 40.18
C SER A 22 -24.45 -26.64 39.85
N SER A 23 -23.13 -26.84 40.08
CA SER A 23 -22.12 -25.81 39.85
C SER A 23 -21.72 -25.68 38.37
N ILE A 24 -21.86 -26.77 37.59
CA ILE A 24 -21.54 -26.79 36.15
C ILE A 24 -22.60 -26.02 35.35
N ALA A 25 -23.88 -26.11 35.73
CA ALA A 25 -24.95 -25.37 35.07
C ALA A 25 -24.85 -23.85 35.31
N ILE A 26 -24.44 -23.41 36.51
CA ILE A 26 -24.25 -21.99 36.83
C ILE A 26 -23.01 -21.42 36.12
N LEU A 27 -21.92 -22.19 36.03
CA LEU A 27 -20.72 -21.79 35.30
C LEU A 27 -20.97 -21.67 33.78
N ILE A 28 -21.73 -22.58 33.17
CA ILE A 28 -22.11 -22.49 31.75
C ILE A 28 -23.06 -21.30 31.50
N PHE A 29 -24.01 -21.05 32.41
CA PHE A 29 -24.93 -19.91 32.26
C PHE A 29 -24.22 -18.56 32.42
N PHE A 30 -23.26 -18.44 33.35
CA PHE A 30 -22.46 -17.22 33.49
C PHE A 30 -21.46 -17.03 32.35
N SER A 31 -20.87 -18.10 31.79
CA SER A 31 -19.96 -17.98 30.65
C SER A 31 -20.69 -17.66 29.34
N VAL A 32 -21.90 -18.17 29.13
CA VAL A 32 -22.74 -17.78 27.97
C VAL A 32 -23.29 -16.35 28.10
N LEU A 33 -23.58 -15.88 29.33
CA LEU A 33 -24.01 -14.50 29.56
C LEU A 33 -22.84 -13.48 29.45
N LEU A 34 -21.62 -13.88 29.81
CA LEU A 34 -20.42 -13.04 29.66
C LEU A 34 -20.06 -12.84 28.18
N ILE A 35 -20.29 -13.85 27.32
CA ILE A 35 -20.07 -13.76 25.86
C ILE A 35 -21.12 -12.83 25.20
N MET A 36 -22.29 -12.61 25.80
CA MET A 36 -23.30 -11.67 25.29
C MET A 36 -23.14 -10.22 25.78
N LEU A 37 -22.28 -9.96 26.78
CA LEU A 37 -22.08 -8.62 27.36
C LEU A 37 -20.82 -7.90 26.86
N PHE A 38 -19.94 -8.62 26.17
CA PHE A 38 -18.87 -8.02 25.38
C PHE A 38 -19.22 -8.25 23.91
N PRO A 39 -19.75 -7.25 23.17
CA PRO A 39 -19.57 -7.29 21.74
C PRO A 39 -18.06 -7.46 21.52
N VAL A 40 -17.66 -8.59 20.92
CA VAL A 40 -16.36 -8.65 20.27
C VAL A 40 -16.50 -7.66 19.13
N SER A 41 -16.20 -6.41 19.41
CA SER A 41 -15.97 -5.41 18.39
C SER A 41 -14.79 -5.96 17.61
N SER A 42 -15.08 -6.59 16.46
CA SER A 42 -14.11 -6.71 15.38
C SER A 42 -13.70 -5.28 15.08
N PHE A 43 -12.57 -4.82 15.62
CA PHE A 43 -11.95 -3.62 15.12
C PHE A 43 -11.46 -4.02 13.72
N ALA A 44 -12.26 -3.69 12.71
CA ALA A 44 -11.76 -3.62 11.36
C ALA A 44 -11.04 -2.28 11.25
N ARG A 45 -9.92 -2.25 10.50
CA ARG A 45 -9.27 -1.00 10.09
C ARG A 45 -10.34 0.04 9.69
N PRO A 46 -10.22 1.30 10.10
CA PRO A 46 -11.14 2.33 9.66
C PRO A 46 -10.97 2.55 8.14
N LEU A 47 -12.09 2.62 7.43
CA LEU A 47 -12.10 2.74 5.97
C LEU A 47 -11.74 4.17 5.56
N ASN A 48 -10.85 4.33 4.58
CA ASN A 48 -10.56 5.61 3.96
C ASN A 48 -11.60 5.98 2.88
N SER A 49 -11.44 7.15 2.28
CA SER A 49 -12.38 7.62 1.25
C SER A 49 -12.40 6.72 0.01
N LEU A 50 -11.26 6.15 -0.40
CA LEU A 50 -11.19 5.23 -1.53
C LEU A 50 -11.93 3.92 -1.24
N ASP A 51 -11.77 3.35 -0.04
CA ASP A 51 -12.50 2.16 0.42
C ASP A 51 -14.02 2.35 0.33
N LEU A 52 -14.50 3.52 0.79
CA LEU A 52 -15.93 3.84 0.78
C LEU A 52 -16.48 3.96 -0.65
N ILE A 53 -15.70 4.56 -1.56
CA ILE A 53 -16.06 4.70 -2.97
C ILE A 53 -16.02 3.33 -3.66
N GLY A 54 -14.96 2.55 -3.46
CA GLY A 54 -14.76 1.21 -4.01
C GLY A 54 -15.89 0.24 -3.61
N LYS A 55 -16.32 0.26 -2.34
CA LYS A 55 -17.49 -0.53 -1.88
C LYS A 55 -18.80 -0.19 -2.58
N VAL A 56 -19.02 1.09 -2.90
CA VAL A 56 -20.25 1.51 -3.57
C VAL A 56 -20.18 1.21 -5.08
N TYR A 57 -19.02 1.42 -5.70
CA TYR A 57 -18.75 1.07 -7.08
C TYR A 57 -18.91 -0.45 -7.32
N SER A 58 -18.24 -1.29 -6.52
CA SER A 58 -18.35 -2.75 -6.58
C SER A 58 -19.79 -3.26 -6.38
N SER A 59 -20.61 -2.54 -5.60
CA SER A 59 -22.04 -2.87 -5.44
C SER A 59 -22.93 -2.45 -6.62
N GLY A 60 -22.38 -1.78 -7.64
CA GLY A 60 -23.09 -1.28 -8.82
C GLY A 60 -23.97 -0.05 -8.55
N LYS A 61 -23.80 0.61 -7.40
CA LYS A 61 -24.60 1.79 -7.01
C LYS A 61 -24.15 3.08 -7.70
N ILE A 62 -22.89 3.14 -8.11
CA ILE A 62 -22.32 4.21 -8.95
C ILE A 62 -21.63 3.56 -10.14
N ASP A 63 -21.58 4.26 -11.27
CA ASP A 63 -20.83 3.79 -12.42
C ASP A 63 -19.34 4.14 -12.31
N TYR A 64 -18.55 3.66 -13.25
CA TYR A 64 -17.11 3.89 -13.30
C TYR A 64 -16.75 5.39 -13.40
N ARG A 65 -17.54 6.17 -14.15
CA ARG A 65 -17.27 7.60 -14.35
C ARG A 65 -17.45 8.36 -13.04
N ASP A 66 -18.51 8.06 -12.30
CA ASP A 66 -18.77 8.62 -10.98
C ASP A 66 -17.68 8.19 -9.99
N ALA A 67 -17.33 6.90 -9.97
CA ALA A 67 -16.27 6.37 -9.11
C ALA A 67 -14.92 7.05 -9.36
N LEU A 68 -14.48 7.17 -10.61
CA LEU A 68 -13.25 7.86 -10.97
C LEU A 68 -13.27 9.33 -10.51
N ASN A 69 -14.39 10.04 -10.72
CA ASN A 69 -14.49 11.44 -10.30
C ASN A 69 -14.48 11.60 -8.76
N TYR A 70 -15.07 10.67 -8.02
CA TYR A 70 -14.97 10.69 -6.56
C TYR A 70 -13.57 10.33 -6.08
N ARG A 71 -12.90 9.33 -6.67
CA ARG A 71 -11.52 8.97 -6.27
C ARG A 71 -10.54 10.12 -6.47
N VAL A 72 -10.62 10.84 -7.61
CA VAL A 72 -9.80 12.05 -7.83
C VAL A 72 -10.06 13.12 -6.76
N ARG A 73 -11.33 13.34 -6.39
CA ARG A 73 -11.66 14.29 -5.30
C ARG A 73 -11.17 13.80 -3.95
N ALA A 74 -11.20 12.49 -3.69
CA ALA A 74 -10.69 11.93 -2.44
C ALA A 74 -9.21 12.26 -2.22
N VAL A 75 -8.43 12.40 -3.30
CA VAL A 75 -7.01 12.77 -3.23
C VAL A 75 -6.82 14.30 -3.26
N LEU A 76 -7.44 15.00 -4.21
CA LEU A 76 -7.13 16.41 -4.51
C LEU A 76 -8.08 17.45 -3.88
N SER A 77 -9.25 17.04 -3.39
CA SER A 77 -10.27 17.93 -2.80
C SER A 77 -11.25 17.12 -1.93
N PRO A 78 -10.75 16.50 -0.83
CA PRO A 78 -11.54 15.57 -0.01
C PRO A 78 -12.78 16.23 0.61
N GLU A 79 -12.73 17.53 0.87
CA GLU A 79 -13.84 18.35 1.37
C GLU A 79 -14.98 18.50 0.36
N ALA A 80 -14.72 18.34 -0.95
CA ALA A 80 -15.74 18.38 -1.99
C ALA A 80 -16.47 17.04 -2.19
N LEU A 81 -16.01 15.96 -1.56
CA LEU A 81 -16.71 14.67 -1.63
C LEU A 81 -18.11 14.74 -1.01
N PRO A 82 -19.08 13.94 -1.49
CA PRO A 82 -20.29 13.65 -0.72
C PRO A 82 -19.95 13.16 0.68
N ALA A 83 -20.67 13.61 1.70
CA ALA A 83 -20.37 13.30 3.11
C ALA A 83 -20.28 11.79 3.42
N VAL A 84 -21.00 10.95 2.66
CA VAL A 84 -20.99 9.48 2.77
C VAL A 84 -19.66 8.84 2.33
N TYR A 85 -18.82 9.56 1.59
CA TYR A 85 -17.52 9.10 1.10
C TYR A 85 -16.34 9.79 1.79
N ARG A 86 -16.59 10.74 2.71
CA ARG A 86 -15.51 11.41 3.45
C ARG A 86 -15.02 10.53 4.58
N SER A 87 -13.70 10.37 4.66
CA SER A 87 -13.02 9.74 5.79
C SER A 87 -11.82 10.55 6.20
N LYS A 88 -11.38 10.37 7.44
CA LYS A 88 -10.11 10.87 7.96
C LYS A 88 -9.01 9.82 7.93
N SER A 89 -9.34 8.56 7.63
CA SER A 89 -8.32 7.53 7.48
C SER A 89 -7.52 7.80 6.21
N PRO A 90 -6.18 7.74 6.26
CA PRO A 90 -5.35 8.12 5.13
C PRO A 90 -5.42 7.09 4.00
N ILE A 91 -5.11 7.59 2.81
CA ILE A 91 -4.88 6.84 1.60
C ILE A 91 -3.39 6.44 1.57
N LYS A 92 -3.07 5.20 1.16
CA LYS A 92 -1.67 4.78 1.09
C LYS A 92 -0.92 5.55 0.01
N SER A 93 -1.32 5.43 -1.25
CA SER A 93 -0.81 6.29 -2.33
C SER A 93 -1.94 6.88 -3.17
N GLY A 94 -1.82 8.17 -3.49
CA GLY A 94 -2.71 8.85 -4.45
C GLY A 94 -2.28 8.64 -5.90
N THR A 95 -1.03 8.22 -6.14
CA THR A 95 -0.40 8.00 -7.44
C THR A 95 -1.29 7.24 -8.43
N PRO A 96 -1.78 6.03 -8.12
CA PRO A 96 -2.51 5.23 -9.10
C PRO A 96 -3.81 5.91 -9.56
N ILE A 97 -4.46 6.64 -8.66
CA ILE A 97 -5.70 7.37 -8.96
C ILE A 97 -5.44 8.51 -9.94
N LEU A 98 -4.33 9.25 -9.76
CA LEU A 98 -4.00 10.40 -10.59
C LEU A 98 -3.52 9.98 -11.97
N ILE A 99 -2.75 8.89 -12.08
CA ILE A 99 -2.34 8.33 -13.37
C ILE A 99 -3.52 7.74 -14.14
N GLU A 100 -4.42 7.02 -13.46
CA GLU A 100 -5.66 6.53 -14.08
C GLU A 100 -6.51 7.70 -14.59
N ALA A 101 -6.64 8.77 -13.78
CA ALA A 101 -7.37 9.97 -14.16
C ALA A 101 -6.74 10.69 -15.37
N ARG A 102 -5.40 10.72 -15.46
CA ARG A 102 -4.67 11.23 -16.63
C ARG A 102 -4.99 10.41 -17.88
N ALA A 103 -4.87 9.09 -17.80
CA ALA A 103 -5.17 8.18 -18.90
C ALA A 103 -6.65 8.23 -19.34
N LYS A 104 -7.56 8.52 -18.41
CA LYS A 104 -9.02 8.57 -18.64
C LYS A 104 -9.57 10.00 -18.55
N ARG A 105 -8.77 11.01 -18.91
CA ARG A 105 -9.13 12.43 -18.79
C ARG A 105 -10.47 12.80 -19.45
N ASN A 106 -10.87 12.10 -20.50
CA ASN A 106 -12.16 12.30 -21.19
C ASN A 106 -13.38 11.93 -20.33
N LEU A 107 -13.21 11.12 -19.27
CA LEU A 107 -14.28 10.71 -18.36
C LEU A 107 -14.43 11.65 -17.15
N LEU A 108 -13.42 12.48 -16.89
CA LEU A 108 -13.44 13.45 -15.79
C LEU A 108 -14.46 14.57 -16.04
N SER A 109 -15.05 15.06 -14.95
CA SER A 109 -15.77 16.32 -14.91
C SER A 109 -14.81 17.48 -15.18
N GLU A 110 -15.32 18.62 -15.66
CA GLU A 110 -14.48 19.80 -15.93
C GLU A 110 -13.75 20.28 -14.68
N GLU A 111 -14.37 20.15 -13.51
CA GLU A 111 -13.71 20.47 -12.25
C GLU A 111 -12.55 19.54 -11.95
N ASN A 112 -12.73 18.22 -12.08
CA ASN A 112 -11.63 17.29 -11.85
C ASN A 112 -10.54 17.40 -12.91
N LYS A 113 -10.88 17.78 -14.15
CA LYS A 113 -9.87 18.13 -15.15
C LYS A 113 -9.05 19.32 -14.71
N ARG A 114 -9.67 20.34 -14.09
CA ARG A 114 -8.96 21.50 -13.54
C ARG A 114 -8.13 21.16 -12.30
N LEU A 115 -8.62 20.29 -11.43
CA LEU A 115 -7.86 19.81 -10.27
C LEU A 115 -6.64 19.00 -10.70
N LEU A 116 -6.83 18.07 -11.65
CA LEU A 116 -5.74 17.26 -12.19
C LEU A 116 -4.77 18.08 -13.04
N ALA A 117 -5.30 19.04 -13.79
CA ALA A 117 -4.52 20.03 -14.53
C ALA A 117 -4.27 21.27 -13.69
N ARG A 118 -4.23 21.18 -12.34
CA ARG A 118 -3.62 22.25 -11.54
C ARG A 118 -2.22 22.38 -12.12
N GLU A 119 -2.08 23.44 -12.91
CA GLU A 119 -1.08 23.55 -13.95
C GLU A 119 0.27 23.40 -13.29
N ARG A 120 1.19 22.71 -13.98
CA ARG A 120 2.64 22.88 -13.93
C ARG A 120 3.10 23.65 -12.68
N THR A 121 3.92 23.06 -11.83
CA THR A 121 4.66 23.76 -10.75
C THR A 121 5.65 24.83 -11.28
N ALA A 122 5.42 25.37 -12.48
CA ALA A 122 5.99 26.60 -12.98
C ALA A 122 5.89 27.75 -11.97
N THR A 123 4.86 27.76 -11.12
CA THR A 123 4.89 28.51 -9.86
C THR A 123 4.48 27.64 -8.68
N ILE A 124 5.44 27.40 -7.78
CA ILE A 124 5.31 26.76 -6.47
C ILE A 124 4.03 27.22 -5.70
N THR A 125 3.53 28.43 -5.96
CA THR A 125 2.32 29.00 -5.37
C THR A 125 0.99 28.36 -5.80
N ASP A 126 0.95 27.52 -6.84
CA ASP A 126 -0.33 26.95 -7.33
C ASP A 126 -0.83 25.77 -6.47
N LEU A 127 0.08 25.06 -5.78
CA LEU A 127 -0.27 24.03 -4.81
C LEU A 127 -0.81 24.65 -3.52
N TYR A 128 -0.08 25.64 -3.00
CA TYR A 128 -0.29 26.27 -1.69
C TYR A 128 -1.23 27.49 -1.70
N GLY A 129 -1.53 28.03 -2.88
CA GLY A 129 -2.30 29.25 -3.06
C GLY A 129 -1.43 30.51 -3.22
N SER A 130 -1.87 31.39 -4.12
CA SER A 130 -1.16 32.61 -4.58
C SER A 130 -0.76 33.64 -3.50
N SER A 131 -1.19 33.50 -2.25
CA SER A 131 -0.90 34.44 -1.15
C SER A 131 0.00 33.84 -0.07
N VAL A 132 0.56 32.65 -0.30
CA VAL A 132 1.38 31.93 0.67
C VAL A 132 2.86 32.08 0.32
N THR A 133 3.68 32.34 1.35
CA THR A 133 5.13 32.31 1.22
C THR A 133 5.59 30.85 1.27
N VAL A 134 6.17 30.38 0.19
CA VAL A 134 6.71 29.03 0.10
C VAL A 134 8.23 29.09 0.23
N LEU A 135 8.76 28.26 1.11
CA LEU A 135 10.19 28.09 1.35
C LEU A 135 10.67 26.85 0.60
N SER A 136 11.99 26.74 0.40
CA SER A 136 12.57 25.51 -0.11
C SER A 136 13.92 25.21 0.52
N TYR A 137 14.22 23.92 0.61
CA TYR A 137 15.48 23.37 1.11
C TYR A 137 16.05 22.39 0.08
N VAL A 138 17.35 22.44 -0.16
CA VAL A 138 18.04 21.52 -1.07
C VAL A 138 18.64 20.41 -0.24
N SER A 139 18.41 19.15 -0.63
CA SER A 139 18.95 18.01 0.11
C SER A 139 20.48 18.02 0.15
N PRO A 140 21.11 17.50 1.21
CA PRO A 140 22.58 17.49 1.37
C PRO A 140 23.34 16.97 0.14
N ASP A 141 22.88 15.88 -0.47
CA ASP A 141 23.49 15.25 -1.64
C ASP A 141 23.03 15.88 -2.96
N LYS A 142 22.12 16.86 -2.90
CA LYS A 142 21.63 17.67 -4.02
C LYS A 142 20.95 16.82 -5.08
N HIS A 143 20.09 15.92 -4.63
CA HIS A 143 19.18 15.17 -5.48
C HIS A 143 17.78 15.79 -5.49
N PHE A 144 17.39 16.45 -4.39
CA PHE A 144 16.03 16.94 -4.19
C PHE A 144 15.98 18.42 -3.83
N ARG A 145 14.89 19.06 -4.26
CA ARG A 145 14.44 20.36 -3.74
C ARG A 145 13.11 20.16 -3.04
N ILE A 146 13.08 20.42 -1.74
CA ILE A 146 11.89 20.25 -0.90
C ILE A 146 11.23 21.60 -0.70
N HIS A 147 9.98 21.73 -1.12
CA HIS A 147 9.12 22.90 -0.97
C HIS A 147 8.17 22.73 0.19
N TYR A 148 8.04 23.76 1.02
CA TYR A 148 7.26 23.69 2.25
C TYR A 148 6.80 25.06 2.73
N ILE A 149 5.83 25.05 3.66
CA ILE A 149 5.38 26.22 4.40
C ILE A 149 5.75 26.08 5.87
N SER A 150 6.11 27.20 6.51
CA SER A 150 6.41 27.27 7.94
C SER A 150 5.53 28.30 8.69
N ASP A 151 4.41 28.71 8.09
CA ASP A 151 3.40 29.55 8.74
C ASP A 151 2.37 28.66 9.45
N SER A 152 2.50 28.54 10.78
CA SER A 152 1.61 27.70 11.61
C SER A 152 0.10 28.01 11.52
N ALA A 153 -0.29 29.14 10.91
CA ALA A 153 -1.69 29.44 10.65
C ALA A 153 -2.22 28.77 9.37
N ASN A 154 -1.33 28.30 8.50
CA ASN A 154 -1.64 27.53 7.30
C ASN A 154 -1.69 26.03 7.64
N ILE A 155 -2.67 25.34 7.07
CA ILE A 155 -2.84 23.89 7.23
C ILE A 155 -1.69 23.10 6.59
N ASP A 156 -1.13 23.61 5.49
CA ASP A 156 0.03 23.01 4.79
C ASP A 156 1.37 23.26 5.50
N SER A 157 1.38 23.86 6.69
CA SER A 157 2.61 24.13 7.42
C SER A 157 3.21 22.85 7.96
N VAL A 158 4.51 22.63 7.74
CA VAL A 158 5.27 21.58 8.42
C VAL A 158 5.41 21.89 9.92
N PRO A 159 5.76 20.89 10.76
CA PRO A 159 6.19 21.14 12.14
C PRO A 159 7.33 22.15 12.18
N ILE A 160 7.15 23.26 12.90
CA ILE A 160 8.05 24.43 12.86
C ILE A 160 9.24 24.37 13.85
N THR A 161 9.44 23.24 14.52
CA THR A 161 10.58 23.08 15.44
C THR A 161 11.88 23.20 14.66
N ASP A 162 12.80 24.02 15.17
CA ASP A 162 14.14 24.27 14.65
C ASP A 162 15.07 24.37 15.87
N ASP A 163 15.51 23.21 16.37
CA ASP A 163 16.33 23.13 17.59
C ASP A 163 17.74 23.69 17.36
N ASN A 164 18.23 23.66 16.11
CA ASN A 164 19.59 24.06 15.74
C ASN A 164 19.69 25.59 15.42
N ASN A 165 18.55 26.26 15.20
CA ASN A 165 18.36 27.67 14.85
C ASN A 165 19.00 28.10 13.52
N ASP A 166 19.00 27.23 12.51
CA ASP A 166 19.49 27.54 11.15
C ASP A 166 18.42 28.08 10.20
N SER A 167 17.18 28.25 10.71
CA SER A 167 15.99 28.73 9.98
C SER A 167 15.35 27.70 9.05
N VAL A 168 15.74 26.43 9.12
CA VAL A 168 15.06 25.30 8.47
C VAL A 168 14.42 24.44 9.56
N PRO A 169 13.14 24.06 9.44
CA PRO A 169 12.55 23.15 10.42
C PRO A 169 13.22 21.78 10.41
N ASP A 170 13.46 21.20 11.59
CA ASP A 170 14.13 19.90 11.77
C ASP A 170 13.41 18.77 10.98
N PHE A 171 12.08 18.90 10.81
CA PHE A 171 11.28 17.98 9.98
C PHE A 171 11.76 17.98 8.51
N VAL A 172 12.01 19.16 7.94
CA VAL A 172 12.43 19.32 6.53
C VAL A 172 13.85 18.79 6.34
N GLU A 173 14.75 19.08 7.28
CA GLU A 173 16.12 18.54 7.25
C GLU A 173 16.10 17.01 7.32
N LYS A 174 15.36 16.44 8.28
CA LYS A 174 15.20 14.98 8.40
C LYS A 174 14.64 14.36 7.13
N PHE A 175 13.69 15.03 6.47
CA PHE A 175 13.11 14.51 5.23
C PHE A 175 14.10 14.51 4.08
N ALA A 176 14.92 15.55 3.99
CA ALA A 176 16.00 15.61 3.02
C ALA A 176 17.00 14.47 3.20
N ASP A 177 17.39 14.17 4.43
CA ASP A 177 18.30 13.06 4.75
C ASP A 177 17.67 11.70 4.38
N ILE A 178 16.38 11.51 4.66
CA ILE A 178 15.62 10.30 4.29
C ILE A 178 15.58 10.13 2.78
N LEU A 179 15.29 11.20 2.02
CA LEU A 179 15.24 11.18 0.56
C LEU A 179 16.60 10.87 -0.06
N ASP A 180 17.68 11.49 0.42
CA ASP A 180 19.04 11.19 -0.05
C ASP A 180 19.43 9.73 0.25
N TYR A 181 19.05 9.21 1.42
CA TYR A 181 19.26 7.79 1.74
C TYR A 181 18.47 6.86 0.80
N VAL A 182 17.21 7.18 0.50
CA VAL A 182 16.39 6.43 -0.46
C VAL A 182 17.02 6.47 -1.86
N TRP A 183 17.49 7.63 -2.32
CA TRP A 183 18.21 7.76 -3.59
C TRP A 183 19.45 6.86 -3.63
N GLU A 184 20.28 6.88 -2.58
CA GLU A 184 21.46 6.02 -2.48
C GLU A 184 21.10 4.53 -2.57
N LYS A 185 19.95 4.13 -2.02
CA LYS A 185 19.49 2.74 -2.09
C LYS A 185 18.98 2.37 -3.46
N GLU A 186 17.99 3.09 -3.98
CA GLU A 186 17.33 2.71 -5.22
C GLU A 186 18.22 2.93 -6.44
N ILE A 187 18.89 4.08 -6.50
CA ILE A 187 19.68 4.44 -7.69
C ILE A 187 21.08 3.81 -7.60
N ASN A 188 21.82 4.12 -6.53
CA ASN A 188 23.25 3.77 -6.50
C ASN A 188 23.50 2.31 -6.08
N SER A 189 22.73 1.80 -5.11
CA SER A 189 22.91 0.42 -4.60
C SER A 189 22.18 -0.62 -5.45
N MET A 190 20.92 -0.35 -5.83
CA MET A 190 20.09 -1.30 -6.59
C MET A 190 20.24 -1.13 -8.11
N GLY A 191 20.75 0.02 -8.58
CA GLY A 191 21.11 0.23 -9.98
C GLY A 191 19.96 0.73 -10.87
N TYR A 192 18.85 1.19 -10.29
CA TYR A 192 17.79 1.83 -11.07
C TYR A 192 18.25 3.13 -11.71
N ASN A 193 17.61 3.53 -12.81
CA ASN A 193 17.94 4.78 -13.47
C ASN A 193 17.45 5.98 -12.65
N ALA A 194 18.35 6.93 -12.42
CA ALA A 194 18.02 8.21 -11.82
C ALA A 194 16.91 8.91 -12.62
N PRO A 195 15.89 9.48 -11.95
CA PRO A 195 14.87 10.26 -12.64
C PRO A 195 15.52 11.43 -13.40
N PRO A 196 15.08 11.72 -14.63
CA PRO A 196 15.63 12.82 -15.39
C PRO A 196 15.20 14.15 -14.78
N SER A 197 16.03 15.17 -14.99
CA SER A 197 15.72 16.54 -14.60
C SER A 197 14.55 17.11 -15.42
N ASP A 198 13.74 17.92 -14.76
CA ASP A 198 12.70 18.81 -15.30
C ASP A 198 13.23 20.22 -15.70
N GLU A 199 14.56 20.32 -15.86
CA GLU A 199 15.35 21.50 -16.20
C GLU A 199 15.35 22.62 -15.16
N VAL A 200 14.26 23.39 -15.09
CA VAL A 200 14.14 24.61 -14.25
C VAL A 200 12.76 24.73 -13.60
N LEU A 201 11.88 23.74 -13.80
CA LEU A 201 10.62 23.68 -13.07
C LEU A 201 10.94 23.45 -11.58
N GLY A 202 10.09 23.94 -10.69
CA GLY A 202 10.42 23.91 -9.25
C GLY A 202 11.54 24.84 -8.79
N GLY A 203 12.28 25.45 -9.71
CA GLY A 203 13.32 26.43 -9.43
C GLY A 203 14.74 26.01 -9.81
N ASP A 204 15.01 24.72 -10.00
CA ASP A 204 16.28 24.22 -10.54
C ASP A 204 16.10 22.85 -11.22
N CYS A 205 17.19 22.08 -11.36
CA CYS A 205 17.20 20.81 -12.07
C CYS A 205 17.03 19.59 -11.13
N LEU A 206 16.76 19.83 -9.85
CA LEU A 206 16.64 18.80 -8.83
C LEU A 206 15.22 18.23 -8.83
N LEU A 207 15.05 17.01 -8.35
CA LEU A 207 13.72 16.44 -8.22
C LEU A 207 12.93 17.21 -7.15
N ASP A 208 11.79 17.75 -7.57
CA ASP A 208 10.89 18.48 -6.70
C ASP A 208 10.10 17.57 -5.75
N VAL A 209 10.06 17.98 -4.49
CA VAL A 209 9.25 17.37 -3.44
C VAL A 209 8.45 18.45 -2.74
N TYR A 210 7.14 18.31 -2.68
CA TYR A 210 6.24 19.26 -2.03
C TYR A 210 5.64 18.66 -0.77
N LEU A 211 5.70 19.38 0.34
CA LEU A 211 5.08 19.00 1.61
C LEU A 211 3.77 19.77 1.79
N ALA A 212 2.65 19.08 1.94
CA ALA A 212 1.32 19.68 2.07
C ALA A 212 0.37 18.82 2.93
N ASP A 213 -0.69 19.40 3.49
CA ASP A 213 -1.72 18.64 4.21
C ASP A 213 -2.58 17.89 3.21
N ILE A 214 -2.35 16.57 3.09
CA ILE A 214 -3.01 15.72 2.09
C ILE A 214 -3.64 14.49 2.75
N PRO A 215 -4.72 13.93 2.18
CA PRO A 215 -5.37 12.76 2.76
C PRO A 215 -4.63 11.44 2.49
N ALA A 216 -3.35 11.49 2.09
CA ALA A 216 -2.54 10.34 1.65
C ALA A 216 -1.11 10.42 2.19
N TYR A 217 -0.36 9.30 2.24
CA TYR A 217 1.08 9.37 2.61
C TYR A 217 1.83 10.24 1.58
N GLY A 218 1.47 10.06 0.32
CA GLY A 218 1.98 10.85 -0.79
C GLY A 218 1.34 10.47 -2.11
N TYR A 219 1.79 11.15 -3.15
CA TYR A 219 1.61 10.77 -4.54
C TYR A 219 2.68 11.39 -5.43
N THR A 220 3.02 10.68 -6.49
CA THR A 220 3.94 11.06 -7.55
C THR A 220 3.16 11.39 -8.80
N GLN A 221 3.42 12.56 -9.37
CA GLN A 221 2.65 13.07 -10.49
C GLN A 221 3.55 13.40 -11.68
N ILE A 222 3.11 13.00 -12.88
CA ILE A 222 3.77 13.33 -14.14
C ILE A 222 3.39 14.75 -14.55
N ASP A 223 4.39 15.57 -14.88
CA ASP A 223 4.20 16.91 -15.40
C ASP A 223 3.29 16.92 -16.65
N GLU A 224 2.46 17.96 -16.75
CA GLU A 224 1.55 18.09 -17.88
C GLU A 224 2.32 18.33 -19.18
N ASN A 225 2.03 17.53 -20.22
CA ASN A 225 2.67 17.59 -21.54
C ASN A 225 4.19 17.25 -21.56
N MET A 226 4.73 16.74 -20.47
CA MET A 226 6.08 16.19 -20.41
C MET A 226 6.06 14.66 -20.56
N PRO A 227 7.18 14.03 -20.97
CA PRO A 227 7.31 12.58 -20.91
C PRO A 227 7.06 12.07 -19.48
N ALA A 228 6.63 10.81 -19.35
CA ALA A 228 6.31 10.18 -18.06
C ALA A 228 7.44 10.25 -17.02
N SER A 229 8.66 10.47 -17.48
CA SER A 229 9.85 10.61 -16.65
C SER A 229 10.01 11.98 -15.97
N ALA A 230 9.25 13.01 -16.37
CA ALA A 230 9.25 14.30 -15.69
C ALA A 230 8.16 14.29 -14.61
N VAL A 231 8.59 14.10 -13.37
CA VAL A 231 7.70 13.87 -12.24
C VAL A 231 8.10 14.77 -11.08
N TYR A 232 7.15 15.02 -10.19
CA TYR A 232 7.37 15.59 -8.87
C TYR A 232 6.59 14.80 -7.84
N MET A 233 7.01 14.88 -6.59
CA MET A 233 6.37 14.17 -5.48
C MET A 233 5.65 15.15 -4.56
N ILE A 234 4.50 14.75 -4.04
CA ILE A 234 3.78 15.45 -2.97
C ILE A 234 3.64 14.47 -1.82
N LEU A 235 4.11 14.84 -0.64
CA LEU A 235 4.01 14.03 0.57
C LEU A 235 3.35 14.83 1.69
N ASP A 236 2.82 14.10 2.66
CA ASP A 236 2.17 14.71 3.82
C ASP A 236 3.15 15.57 4.63
N ASN A 237 2.68 16.71 5.13
CA ASN A 237 3.52 17.72 5.78
C ASN A 237 3.86 17.40 7.24
N ASP A 238 3.20 16.44 7.89
CA ASP A 238 3.50 16.08 9.28
C ASP A 238 3.36 14.58 9.63
N PHE A 239 2.77 13.78 8.74
CA PHE A 239 2.43 12.36 8.91
C PHE A 239 1.59 12.07 10.16
N SER A 240 0.86 13.07 10.68
CA SER A 240 0.07 12.93 11.89
C SER A 240 -1.23 12.17 11.63
N GLY A 241 -1.55 11.22 12.51
CA GLY A 241 -2.78 10.42 12.41
C GLY A 241 -2.71 9.30 11.37
N PHE A 242 -1.52 9.01 10.85
CA PHE A 242 -1.25 7.86 10.00
C PHE A 242 -1.25 6.54 10.79
N PRO A 243 -1.47 5.39 10.11
CA PRO A 243 -1.38 4.07 10.74
C PRO A 243 -0.08 3.89 11.52
N GLU A 244 -0.20 3.19 12.64
CA GLU A 244 0.97 2.83 13.44
C GLU A 244 1.89 1.86 12.67
N ASN A 245 3.18 1.96 12.95
CA ASN A 245 4.25 1.10 12.41
C ASN A 245 5.27 0.74 13.52
N LEU A 246 6.25 -0.12 13.22
CA LEU A 246 7.23 -0.58 14.21
C LEU A 246 8.46 0.32 14.32
N ASN A 247 8.50 1.45 13.59
CA ASN A 247 9.67 2.30 13.55
C ASN A 247 10.09 2.74 14.97
N PRO A 248 11.34 2.49 15.40
CA PRO A 248 11.82 2.89 16.73
C PRO A 248 11.79 4.40 16.99
N GLY A 249 11.84 5.21 15.92
CA GLY A 249 11.70 6.67 15.98
C GLY A 249 10.26 7.17 16.13
N GLY A 250 9.28 6.26 16.20
CA GLY A 250 7.85 6.57 16.24
C GLY A 250 7.19 6.48 14.86
N SER A 251 5.87 6.35 14.87
CA SER A 251 5.07 6.04 13.68
C SER A 251 5.10 7.13 12.62
N GLU A 252 5.18 8.40 13.01
CA GLU A 252 5.30 9.54 12.08
C GLU A 252 6.60 9.46 11.26
N GLU A 253 7.74 9.19 11.93
CA GLU A 253 9.02 8.99 11.23
C GLU A 253 9.02 7.71 10.39
N GLY A 254 8.34 6.65 10.84
CA GLY A 254 8.18 5.44 10.03
C GLY A 254 7.37 5.70 8.76
N ALA A 255 6.26 6.45 8.87
CA ALA A 255 5.41 6.83 7.75
C ALA A 255 6.18 7.69 6.74
N MET A 256 6.97 8.64 7.24
CA MET A 256 7.86 9.49 6.46
C MET A 256 8.90 8.69 5.66
N LYS A 257 9.57 7.72 6.29
CA LYS A 257 10.54 6.82 5.65
C LYS A 257 9.91 6.01 4.51
N VAL A 258 8.79 5.35 4.78
CA VAL A 258 8.14 4.48 3.80
C VAL A 258 7.46 5.28 2.69
N ALA A 259 6.90 6.45 2.98
CA ALA A 259 6.35 7.33 1.95
C ALA A 259 7.43 7.81 0.98
N ALA A 260 8.62 8.18 1.50
CA ALA A 260 9.74 8.57 0.67
C ALA A 260 10.21 7.43 -0.26
N ALA A 261 10.37 6.21 0.27
CA ALA A 261 10.74 5.04 -0.55
C ALA A 261 9.66 4.68 -1.59
N HIS A 262 8.39 4.63 -1.19
CA HIS A 262 7.28 4.26 -2.08
C HIS A 262 7.12 5.25 -3.23
N GLU A 263 7.05 6.54 -2.92
CA GLU A 263 6.83 7.58 -3.94
C GLU A 263 8.08 7.82 -4.79
N PHE A 264 9.28 7.75 -4.22
CA PHE A 264 10.49 7.86 -5.04
C PHE A 264 10.61 6.70 -6.02
N PHE A 265 10.23 5.49 -5.65
CA PHE A 265 10.26 4.36 -6.57
C PHE A 265 9.27 4.52 -7.74
N HIS A 266 8.13 5.21 -7.55
CA HIS A 266 7.26 5.56 -8.66
C HIS A 266 7.96 6.46 -9.69
N THR A 267 8.95 7.29 -9.29
CA THR A 267 9.76 8.07 -10.25
C THR A 267 10.62 7.19 -11.14
N VAL A 268 11.08 6.04 -10.63
CA VAL A 268 11.76 5.01 -11.43
C VAL A 268 10.77 4.32 -12.35
N GLN A 269 9.62 3.89 -11.83
CA GLN A 269 8.61 3.15 -12.59
C GLN A 269 8.02 3.96 -13.75
N PHE A 270 7.80 5.26 -13.58
CA PHE A 270 7.27 6.13 -14.64
C PHE A 270 8.26 6.42 -15.77
N GLN A 271 9.56 6.15 -15.57
CA GLN A 271 10.51 6.12 -16.69
C GLN A 271 10.32 4.89 -17.58
N ILE A 272 9.67 3.85 -17.06
CA ILE A 272 9.47 2.56 -17.73
C ILE A 272 8.10 2.51 -18.40
N THR A 273 7.03 2.81 -17.65
CA THR A 273 5.66 2.71 -18.16
C THR A 273 4.68 3.59 -17.38
N GLU A 274 3.68 4.12 -18.07
CA GLU A 274 2.51 4.79 -17.47
C GLU A 274 1.22 3.94 -17.59
N ASP A 275 1.34 2.70 -18.09
CA ASP A 275 0.20 1.79 -18.27
C ASP A 275 -0.22 1.16 -16.94
N ILE A 276 -0.84 1.99 -16.09
CA ILE A 276 -1.40 1.59 -14.80
C ILE A 276 -2.49 0.51 -14.95
N LEU A 277 -3.11 0.37 -16.12
CA LEU A 277 -4.17 -0.61 -16.34
C LEU A 277 -3.61 -2.03 -16.46
N VAL A 278 -2.40 -2.17 -17.00
CA VAL A 278 -1.72 -3.46 -17.15
C VAL A 278 -0.77 -3.73 -15.98
N ASN A 279 -0.03 -2.70 -15.55
CA ASN A 279 1.10 -2.85 -14.63
C ASN A 279 0.85 -2.26 -13.24
N GLY A 280 -0.29 -1.61 -12.99
CA GLY A 280 -0.53 -0.88 -11.75
C GLY A 280 -0.52 -1.73 -10.49
N TRP A 281 -0.91 -3.01 -10.57
CA TRP A 281 -0.79 -3.92 -9.43
C TRP A 281 0.67 -4.16 -9.04
N TRP A 282 1.57 -4.29 -10.02
CA TRP A 282 2.99 -4.52 -9.80
C TRP A 282 3.70 -3.24 -9.38
N MET A 283 3.29 -2.09 -9.91
CA MET A 283 3.74 -0.77 -9.45
C MET A 283 3.56 -0.63 -7.93
N GLU A 284 2.33 -0.80 -7.44
CA GLU A 284 2.05 -0.69 -6.01
C GLU A 284 2.68 -1.83 -5.21
N ALA A 285 2.63 -3.08 -5.68
CA ALA A 285 3.19 -4.21 -4.95
C ALA A 285 4.72 -4.09 -4.76
N SER A 286 5.43 -3.66 -5.80
CA SER A 286 6.88 -3.49 -5.75
C SER A 286 7.30 -2.20 -5.04
N ALA A 287 6.49 -1.12 -5.11
CA ALA A 287 6.70 0.08 -4.28
C ALA A 287 6.48 -0.22 -2.79
N THR A 288 5.43 -0.97 -2.42
CA THR A 288 5.26 -1.39 -1.02
C THR A 288 6.34 -2.37 -0.56
N TRP A 289 6.90 -3.20 -1.46
CA TRP A 289 8.04 -4.05 -1.13
C TRP A 289 9.32 -3.24 -0.86
N ILE A 290 9.59 -2.20 -1.65
CA ILE A 290 10.84 -1.44 -1.53
C ILE A 290 10.90 -0.64 -0.24
N GLU A 291 9.74 -0.20 0.28
CA GLU A 291 9.59 0.40 1.62
C GLU A 291 10.33 -0.41 2.68
N ASP A 292 9.98 -1.69 2.76
CA ASP A 292 10.46 -2.61 3.77
C ASP A 292 11.86 -3.15 3.44
N TYR A 293 12.19 -3.28 2.15
CA TYR A 293 13.55 -3.62 1.74
C TYR A 293 14.57 -2.56 2.18
N ILE A 294 14.19 -1.28 2.15
CA ILE A 294 15.04 -0.15 2.56
C ILE A 294 15.00 0.06 4.09
N TYR A 295 13.81 -0.09 4.69
CA TYR A 295 13.55 0.16 6.11
C TYR A 295 12.85 -1.02 6.80
N PRO A 296 13.54 -2.16 6.95
CA PRO A 296 12.95 -3.38 7.53
C PRO A 296 12.58 -3.23 9.02
N GLU A 297 13.02 -2.16 9.69
CA GLU A 297 12.60 -1.86 11.05
C GLU A 297 11.22 -1.17 11.15
N VAL A 298 10.63 -0.77 10.02
CA VAL A 298 9.36 -0.02 10.01
C VAL A 298 8.16 -0.95 9.92
N ASP A 299 8.19 -1.98 9.05
CA ASP A 299 7.06 -2.89 8.84
C ASP A 299 5.72 -2.13 8.64
N ASP A 300 5.63 -1.14 7.74
CA ASP A 300 4.35 -0.44 7.49
C ASP A 300 3.38 -1.32 6.67
N TYR A 301 3.93 -2.17 5.79
CA TYR A 301 3.17 -2.97 4.82
C TYR A 301 2.17 -3.95 5.46
N VAL A 302 2.40 -4.35 6.71
CA VAL A 302 1.48 -5.20 7.50
C VAL A 302 0.12 -4.53 7.75
N ASN A 303 0.00 -3.21 7.54
CA ASN A 303 -1.29 -2.53 7.49
C ASN A 303 -2.18 -2.96 6.29
N TYR A 304 -1.62 -3.61 5.26
CA TYR A 304 -2.29 -3.96 4.01
C TYR A 304 -2.46 -5.46 3.78
N ILE A 305 -1.67 -6.31 4.46
CA ILE A 305 -1.66 -7.76 4.24
C ILE A 305 -2.96 -8.46 4.63
N TYR A 306 -3.82 -7.84 5.45
CA TYR A 306 -5.12 -8.41 5.78
C TYR A 306 -5.96 -8.67 4.52
N ASP A 307 -6.04 -7.71 3.61
CA ASP A 307 -6.83 -7.85 2.38
C ASP A 307 -6.25 -8.92 1.45
N TRP A 308 -4.92 -9.09 1.44
CA TRP A 308 -4.22 -10.19 0.77
C TRP A 308 -4.61 -11.56 1.35
N PHE A 309 -4.43 -11.76 2.66
CA PHE A 309 -4.70 -13.06 3.31
C PHE A 309 -6.19 -13.40 3.37
N GLN A 310 -7.08 -12.40 3.34
CA GLN A 310 -8.53 -12.61 3.31
C GLN A 310 -9.11 -12.83 1.91
N SER A 311 -8.31 -12.61 0.86
CA SER A 311 -8.76 -12.69 -0.53
C SER A 311 -7.93 -13.69 -1.36
N PRO A 312 -7.74 -14.95 -0.90
CA PRO A 312 -6.91 -15.94 -1.61
C PRO A 312 -7.46 -16.38 -2.97
N HIS A 313 -8.71 -15.99 -3.27
CA HIS A 313 -9.41 -16.27 -4.53
C HIS A 313 -9.11 -15.23 -5.62
N LEU A 314 -8.51 -14.09 -5.26
CA LEU A 314 -8.12 -13.06 -6.20
C LEU A 314 -6.81 -13.47 -6.90
N PRO A 315 -6.68 -13.20 -8.21
CA PRO A 315 -5.43 -13.44 -8.93
C PRO A 315 -4.35 -12.46 -8.46
N LEU A 316 -3.08 -12.80 -8.69
CA LEU A 316 -1.95 -11.97 -8.30
C LEU A 316 -2.03 -10.54 -8.91
N ASN A 317 -2.42 -10.46 -10.18
CA ASN A 317 -2.60 -9.21 -10.91
C ASN A 317 -3.97 -8.53 -10.69
N CYS A 318 -4.60 -8.79 -9.55
CA CYS A 318 -5.87 -8.17 -9.21
C CYS A 318 -5.69 -6.66 -9.00
N TYR A 319 -6.31 -5.87 -9.88
CA TYR A 319 -6.31 -4.41 -9.85
C TYR A 319 -7.68 -3.85 -10.29
N ASP A 320 -8.31 -3.02 -9.44
CA ASP A 320 -9.52 -2.26 -9.79
C ASP A 320 -9.10 -1.07 -10.67
N PRO A 321 -9.79 -0.82 -11.81
CA PRO A 321 -11.20 -1.15 -12.08
C PRO A 321 -11.53 -2.33 -12.98
N TYR A 322 -10.55 -3.04 -13.54
CA TYR A 322 -10.79 -3.82 -14.75
C TYR A 322 -10.40 -5.31 -14.72
N GLY A 323 -9.87 -5.84 -13.61
CA GLY A 323 -9.46 -7.25 -13.54
C GLY A 323 -10.12 -8.07 -12.44
N CYS A 324 -10.57 -7.43 -11.37
CA CYS A 324 -11.15 -8.06 -10.20
C CYS A 324 -11.90 -7.00 -9.37
N THR A 325 -12.73 -7.45 -8.43
CA THR A 325 -13.41 -6.55 -7.49
C THR A 325 -12.68 -6.62 -6.14
N ASP A 326 -11.65 -5.78 -5.99
CA ASP A 326 -11.07 -5.49 -4.68
C ASP A 326 -11.85 -4.32 -4.05
N PRO A 327 -12.70 -4.56 -3.03
CA PRO A 327 -13.54 -3.52 -2.45
C PRO A 327 -12.77 -2.48 -1.63
N THR A 328 -11.51 -2.74 -1.25
CA THR A 328 -10.67 -1.80 -0.47
C THR A 328 -9.64 -1.09 -1.36
N GLY A 329 -9.19 -1.75 -2.43
CA GLY A 329 -8.10 -1.26 -3.27
C GLY A 329 -6.73 -1.44 -2.63
N LEU A 330 -6.64 -2.20 -1.52
CA LEU A 330 -5.40 -2.47 -0.79
C LEU A 330 -4.76 -3.80 -1.16
N PHE A 331 -5.45 -4.66 -1.92
CA PHE A 331 -4.91 -5.95 -2.35
C PHE A 331 -3.57 -5.83 -3.10
N PRO A 332 -3.36 -4.85 -4.01
CA PRO A 332 -2.06 -4.65 -4.64
C PRO A 332 -0.93 -4.36 -3.64
N TYR A 333 -1.18 -3.54 -2.63
CA TYR A 333 -0.19 -3.23 -1.59
C TYR A 333 0.15 -4.48 -0.75
N GLY A 334 -0.87 -5.26 -0.37
CA GLY A 334 -0.68 -6.55 0.31
C GLY A 334 0.01 -7.63 -0.55
N THR A 335 0.01 -7.46 -1.87
CA THR A 335 0.74 -8.32 -2.81
C THR A 335 2.27 -8.16 -2.67
N SER A 336 2.76 -7.16 -1.92
CA SER A 336 4.16 -7.09 -1.51
C SER A 336 4.66 -8.38 -0.83
N VAL A 337 3.80 -9.15 -0.17
CA VAL A 337 4.14 -10.47 0.40
C VAL A 337 4.63 -11.45 -0.68
N TRP A 338 4.06 -11.40 -1.88
CA TRP A 338 4.57 -12.17 -3.02
C TRP A 338 5.95 -11.69 -3.47
N VAL A 339 6.13 -10.36 -3.57
CA VAL A 339 7.42 -9.77 -3.97
C VAL A 339 8.51 -10.12 -2.96
N LYS A 340 8.21 -10.04 -1.66
CA LYS A 340 9.10 -10.48 -0.57
C LYS A 340 9.48 -11.96 -0.74
N HIS A 341 8.51 -12.85 -0.93
CA HIS A 341 8.79 -14.27 -1.16
C HIS A 341 9.71 -14.52 -2.37
N MET A 342 9.52 -13.79 -3.48
CA MET A 342 10.42 -13.90 -4.64
C MET A 342 11.82 -13.36 -4.37
N THR A 343 11.94 -12.30 -3.57
CA THR A 343 13.23 -11.67 -3.26
C THR A 343 14.01 -12.38 -2.15
N GLU A 344 13.34 -13.10 -1.25
CA GLU A 344 13.96 -14.08 -0.33
C GLU A 344 14.68 -15.18 -1.13
N LYS A 345 14.09 -15.62 -2.24
CA LYS A 345 14.58 -16.73 -3.06
C LYS A 345 15.59 -16.32 -4.13
N PHE A 346 15.31 -15.22 -4.84
CA PHE A 346 16.06 -14.79 -6.02
C PHE A 346 16.83 -13.48 -5.82
N GLY A 347 16.71 -12.84 -4.66
CA GLY A 347 17.26 -11.52 -4.38
C GLY A 347 16.47 -10.38 -5.04
N SER A 348 16.80 -9.14 -4.68
CA SER A 348 16.18 -7.93 -5.23
C SER A 348 16.34 -7.77 -6.73
N VAL A 349 17.36 -8.40 -7.32
CA VAL A 349 17.60 -8.41 -8.78
C VAL A 349 16.41 -8.98 -9.56
N PHE A 350 15.63 -9.89 -8.97
CA PHE A 350 14.40 -10.37 -9.60
C PHE A 350 13.42 -9.24 -9.92
N VAL A 351 13.24 -8.29 -8.99
CA VAL A 351 12.35 -7.14 -9.20
C VAL A 351 12.89 -6.21 -10.27
N TYR A 352 14.20 -5.99 -10.28
CA TYR A 352 14.89 -5.20 -11.31
C TYR A 352 14.69 -5.81 -12.71
N ASP A 353 14.92 -7.12 -12.86
CA ASP A 353 14.84 -7.79 -14.15
C ASP A 353 13.39 -7.85 -14.68
N VAL A 354 12.39 -8.03 -13.79
CA VAL A 354 10.96 -7.90 -14.16
C VAL A 354 10.66 -6.50 -14.72
N TRP A 355 11.22 -5.45 -14.12
CA TRP A 355 11.05 -4.08 -14.62
C TRP A 355 11.74 -3.85 -15.97
N GLU A 356 12.90 -4.47 -16.23
CA GLU A 356 13.56 -4.40 -17.54
C GLU A 356 12.77 -5.16 -18.63
N GLU A 357 12.13 -6.29 -18.33
CA GLU A 357 11.21 -6.96 -19.27
C GLU A 357 9.97 -6.09 -19.57
N ILE A 358 9.40 -5.42 -18.56
CA ILE A 358 8.28 -4.48 -18.75
C ILE A 358 8.70 -3.31 -19.67
N LYS A 359 9.92 -2.80 -19.49
CA LYS A 359 10.51 -1.76 -20.35
C LYS A 359 10.64 -2.20 -21.80
N ASP A 360 10.88 -3.48 -22.04
CA ASP A 360 10.94 -4.09 -23.37
C ASP A 360 9.56 -4.44 -23.96
N GLY A 361 8.49 -4.15 -23.21
CA GLY A 361 7.10 -4.17 -23.69
C GLY A 361 6.23 -5.28 -23.11
N GLU A 362 6.75 -6.07 -22.17
CA GLU A 362 5.98 -7.11 -21.51
C GLU A 362 4.98 -6.54 -20.49
N SER A 363 3.90 -7.28 -20.25
CA SER A 363 3.06 -7.02 -19.08
C SER A 363 3.78 -7.49 -17.81
N ALA A 364 3.49 -6.90 -16.65
CA ALA A 364 4.12 -7.32 -15.40
C ALA A 364 3.95 -8.82 -15.11
N LEU A 365 2.79 -9.41 -15.45
CA LEU A 365 2.58 -10.83 -15.26
C LEU A 365 3.45 -11.67 -16.23
N SER A 366 3.52 -11.27 -17.50
CA SER A 366 4.35 -11.95 -18.51
C SER A 366 5.85 -11.83 -18.20
N ALA A 367 6.29 -10.64 -17.77
CA ALA A 367 7.65 -10.41 -17.31
C ALA A 367 8.01 -11.32 -16.12
N ILE A 368 7.12 -11.45 -15.13
CA ILE A 368 7.31 -12.40 -14.02
C ILE A 368 7.41 -13.84 -14.51
N GLU A 369 6.55 -14.26 -15.44
CA GLU A 369 6.61 -15.61 -16.00
C GLU A 369 7.93 -15.88 -16.74
N ASN A 370 8.41 -14.92 -17.54
CA ASN A 370 9.70 -14.98 -18.23
C ASN A 370 10.86 -15.10 -17.23
N GLU A 371 10.91 -14.22 -16.24
CA GLU A 371 11.97 -14.20 -15.23
C GLU A 371 11.98 -15.48 -14.36
N LEU A 372 10.81 -16.05 -14.06
CA LEU A 372 10.74 -17.35 -13.39
C LEU A 372 11.25 -18.49 -14.25
N MET A 373 10.88 -18.52 -15.54
CA MET A 373 11.35 -19.52 -16.50
C MET A 373 12.88 -19.48 -16.64
N ASP A 374 13.47 -18.29 -16.73
CA ASP A 374 14.92 -18.11 -16.84
C ASP A 374 15.68 -18.53 -15.58
N ARG A 375 15.00 -18.50 -14.41
CA ARG A 375 15.50 -19.02 -13.13
C ARG A 375 15.17 -20.50 -12.89
N GLY A 376 14.61 -21.19 -13.90
CA GLY A 376 14.31 -22.62 -13.84
C GLY A 376 13.11 -22.98 -12.98
N SER A 377 12.16 -22.06 -12.83
CA SER A 377 10.88 -22.26 -12.15
C SER A 377 9.70 -21.84 -13.04
N ASP A 378 8.50 -21.85 -12.47
CA ASP A 378 7.30 -21.29 -13.12
C ASP A 378 6.34 -20.70 -12.07
N LEU A 379 5.39 -19.88 -12.55
CA LEU A 379 4.43 -19.20 -11.69
C LEU A 379 3.59 -20.18 -10.87
N ALA A 380 3.27 -21.36 -11.41
CA ALA A 380 2.42 -22.32 -10.72
C ALA A 380 3.15 -22.96 -9.51
N ASP A 381 4.44 -23.25 -9.65
CA ASP A 381 5.25 -23.81 -8.59
C ASP A 381 5.56 -22.76 -7.50
N GLU A 382 5.92 -21.54 -7.89
CA GLU A 382 6.14 -20.45 -6.92
C GLU A 382 4.86 -20.06 -6.18
N LEU A 383 3.70 -20.03 -6.84
CA LEU A 383 2.43 -19.80 -6.15
C LEU A 383 2.08 -20.94 -5.18
N LYS A 384 2.42 -22.20 -5.48
CA LYS A 384 2.23 -23.30 -4.52
C LYS A 384 3.13 -23.11 -3.30
N GLU A 385 4.39 -22.76 -3.50
CA GLU A 385 5.35 -22.50 -2.42
C GLU A 385 4.88 -21.35 -1.53
N LEU A 386 4.50 -20.22 -2.15
CA LEU A 386 3.92 -19.06 -1.46
C LEU A 386 2.69 -19.45 -0.63
N ARG A 387 1.79 -20.28 -1.17
CA ARG A 387 0.56 -20.68 -0.46
C ARG A 387 0.87 -21.57 0.75
N VAL A 388 1.90 -22.42 0.66
CA VAL A 388 2.40 -23.15 1.82
C VAL A 388 2.97 -22.17 2.84
N ALA A 389 3.86 -21.26 2.43
CA ALA A 389 4.48 -20.27 3.30
C ALA A 389 3.46 -19.36 3.99
N ASN A 390 2.40 -18.95 3.28
CA ASN A 390 1.28 -18.21 3.86
C ASN A 390 0.57 -19.00 4.97
N LEU A 391 0.36 -20.31 4.80
CA LEU A 391 -0.31 -21.15 5.79
C LEU A 391 0.59 -21.51 6.98
N THR A 392 1.90 -21.64 6.76
CA THR A 392 2.87 -22.04 7.78
C THR A 392 3.61 -20.88 8.42
N PHE A 393 3.45 -19.67 7.90
CA PHE A 393 4.21 -18.46 8.25
C PHE A 393 5.72 -18.69 8.25
N THR A 394 6.22 -19.36 7.22
CA THR A 394 7.66 -19.65 7.04
C THR A 394 8.40 -18.60 6.21
N HIS A 395 7.74 -17.47 5.93
CA HIS A 395 8.39 -16.24 5.41
C HIS A 395 9.40 -15.71 6.43
N ASP A 396 10.36 -14.92 5.99
CA ASP A 396 11.33 -14.29 6.91
C ASP A 396 10.59 -13.42 7.95
N ASP A 397 9.53 -12.72 7.53
CA ASP A 397 8.68 -11.88 8.41
C ASP A 397 7.43 -12.62 8.92
N GLY A 398 7.42 -13.94 8.86
CA GLY A 398 6.29 -14.76 9.30
C GLY A 398 5.90 -14.52 10.76
N GLU A 399 6.84 -14.12 11.62
CA GLU A 399 6.56 -13.74 13.00
C GLU A 399 5.79 -12.42 13.10
N VAL A 400 6.16 -11.41 12.30
CA VAL A 400 5.50 -10.09 12.26
C VAL A 400 4.02 -10.27 11.92
N TYR A 401 3.71 -11.08 10.90
CA TYR A 401 2.32 -11.39 10.49
C TYR A 401 1.46 -11.98 11.63
N GLN A 402 2.07 -12.74 12.54
CA GLN A 402 1.35 -13.44 13.61
C GLN A 402 1.13 -12.61 14.88
N ILE A 403 1.90 -11.53 15.04
CA ILE A 403 1.87 -10.69 16.24
C ILE A 403 1.33 -9.29 15.96
N TRP A 404 1.35 -8.83 14.71
CA TRP A 404 0.92 -7.49 14.32
C TRP A 404 -0.46 -7.10 14.87
N ASP A 405 -1.47 -7.95 14.66
CA ASP A 405 -2.82 -7.71 15.18
C ASP A 405 -2.88 -7.65 16.71
N LYS A 406 -2.02 -8.42 17.39
CA LYS A 406 -1.95 -8.43 18.86
C LYS A 406 -1.26 -7.18 19.39
N ILE A 407 -0.25 -6.66 18.68
CA ILE A 407 0.47 -5.44 19.05
C ILE A 407 -0.50 -4.25 19.09
N TRP A 408 -1.45 -4.20 18.14
CA TRP A 408 -2.37 -3.05 17.99
C TRP A 408 -3.78 -3.28 18.54
N ASN A 409 -3.99 -4.29 19.39
CA ASN A 409 -5.32 -4.68 19.91
C ASN A 409 -6.36 -4.91 18.80
N ASN A 410 -5.91 -5.24 17.59
CA ASN A 410 -6.74 -5.59 16.47
C ASN A 410 -7.33 -6.98 16.75
N THR A 411 -8.65 -7.06 16.91
CA THR A 411 -9.32 -8.28 17.39
C THR A 411 -9.49 -9.36 16.32
N ASN A 412 -8.94 -9.15 15.12
CA ASN A 412 -9.01 -10.06 13.98
C ASN A 412 -7.63 -10.60 13.65
N PRO A 413 -7.15 -11.67 14.31
CA PRO A 413 -5.89 -12.30 13.93
C PRO A 413 -5.94 -12.69 12.45
N ILE A 414 -4.86 -12.44 11.69
CA ILE A 414 -4.66 -12.97 10.34
C ILE A 414 -4.93 -14.47 10.35
N THR A 415 -6.13 -14.82 9.89
CA THR A 415 -6.54 -16.20 9.69
C THR A 415 -6.52 -16.42 8.20
N VAL A 416 -5.49 -17.10 7.71
CA VAL A 416 -5.37 -17.40 6.29
C VAL A 416 -6.57 -18.22 5.87
N LYS A 417 -7.45 -17.61 5.05
CA LYS A 417 -8.58 -18.33 4.50
C LYS A 417 -8.02 -19.40 3.56
N SER A 418 -8.38 -20.65 3.80
CA SER A 418 -8.21 -21.70 2.81
C SER A 418 -9.55 -21.94 2.13
N THR A 419 -9.60 -21.72 0.81
CA THR A 419 -10.66 -22.28 -0.01
C THR A 419 -10.22 -23.68 -0.42
N PRO A 420 -10.81 -24.76 0.13
CA PRO A 420 -10.49 -26.11 -0.33
C PRO A 420 -10.87 -26.22 -1.81
N TYR A 421 -9.87 -26.37 -2.67
CA TYR A 421 -10.07 -26.62 -4.09
C TYR A 421 -10.21 -28.13 -4.31
N THR A 422 -11.43 -28.62 -4.48
CA THR A 422 -11.66 -29.97 -5.02
C THR A 422 -11.58 -29.90 -6.54
N PHE A 423 -10.39 -30.15 -7.08
CA PHE A 423 -10.25 -30.45 -8.50
C PHE A 423 -10.90 -31.81 -8.77
N THR A 424 -12.03 -31.80 -9.48
CA THR A 424 -12.63 -33.05 -9.98
C THR A 424 -12.13 -33.20 -11.41
N LEU A 425 -11.16 -34.09 -11.64
CA LEU A 425 -10.76 -34.46 -12.99
C LEU A 425 -12.01 -34.92 -13.76
N PRO A 426 -12.32 -34.33 -14.94
CA PRO A 426 -13.32 -34.93 -15.82
C PRO A 426 -12.87 -36.35 -16.15
N GLU A 427 -13.77 -37.34 -16.07
CA GLU A 427 -13.44 -38.76 -16.26
C GLU A 427 -12.85 -39.12 -17.64
N THR A 428 -12.71 -38.17 -18.56
CA THR A 428 -12.00 -38.36 -19.84
C THR A 428 -11.40 -37.05 -20.35
N VAL A 429 -10.16 -36.74 -19.97
CA VAL A 429 -9.27 -35.93 -20.81
C VAL A 429 -7.87 -36.56 -20.75
N THR A 430 -7.43 -37.10 -21.90
CA THR A 430 -6.06 -37.55 -22.14
C THR A 430 -5.10 -36.37 -22.01
N ALA A 431 -3.99 -36.58 -21.31
CA ALA A 431 -2.92 -35.62 -21.11
C ALA A 431 -2.48 -34.95 -22.42
N ALA A 432 -2.95 -33.72 -22.64
CA ALA A 432 -2.44 -32.83 -23.68
C ALA A 432 -2.85 -31.35 -23.50
N GLU A 433 -3.93 -31.02 -22.78
CA GLU A 433 -4.44 -29.64 -22.79
C GLU A 433 -4.99 -29.23 -21.42
N THR A 434 -4.16 -28.59 -20.61
CA THR A 434 -4.54 -27.62 -19.56
C THR A 434 -3.26 -26.97 -19.03
N LEU A 435 -2.90 -25.84 -19.63
CA LEU A 435 -2.19 -24.74 -18.95
C LEU A 435 -3.27 -23.79 -18.43
#